data_AF-A0A350PBZ1-F1
#
_entry.id   AF-A0A350PBZ1-F1
#
_cell.length_a   1.000
_cell.length_b   1.000
_cell.length_c   1.000
_cell.angle_alpha   90.00
_cell.angle_beta   90.00
_cell.angle_gamma   90.00
#
_symmetry.space_group_name_H-M   'P 1'
#
loop_
_entity.id
_entity.type
_entity.pdbx_description
1 polymer ?
#
loop_
_entity_poly.entity_id
_entity_poly.type
_entity_poly.pdbx_seq_one_letter_code
_entity_poly.pdbx_strand_id
1 'polypeptide(L)'
;MKKIFMIVFIVLFAFAIVIAGIGYSVSAPGYSGEPSGNFDGTKFLNGEGYEEKSSRELIKWLLTREPGKWTEKTEADVTFGKKTANRISDSSQVIT
;
A
#
# COMPACT_ATOMS: atom_id res chain seq x y z
N MET A 1 33.36 16.99 22.37
CA MET A 1 31.91 17.04 22.10
C MET A 1 31.60 17.32 20.63
N LYS A 2 31.93 18.48 20.05
CA LYS A 2 31.63 18.80 18.63
C LYS A 2 32.13 17.75 17.61
N LYS A 3 33.37 17.27 17.77
CA LYS A 3 33.94 16.22 16.91
C LYS A 3 33.20 14.89 17.00
N ILE A 4 32.74 14.51 18.20
CA ILE A 4 31.98 13.28 18.43
C ILE A 4 30.60 13.40 17.78
N PHE A 5 29.89 14.51 17.98
CA PHE A 5 28.62 14.77 17.30
C PHE A 5 28.75 14.75 15.78
N MET A 6 29.81 15.34 15.23
CA MET A 6 30.11 15.32 13.80
C MET A 6 30.33 13.88 13.29
N ILE A 7 31.13 13.07 14.00
CA ILE A 7 31.38 11.67 13.64
C ILE A 7 30.06 10.87 13.66
N VAL A 8 29.25 11.04 14.71
CA VAL A 8 27.94 10.37 14.82
C VAL A 8 27.04 10.75 13.65
N PHE A 9 26.97 12.04 13.29
CA PHE A 9 26.16 12.50 12.17
C PHE A 9 26.63 11.92 10.83
N ILE A 10 27.95 11.87 10.59
CA ILE A 10 28.53 11.26 9.38
C ILE A 10 28.17 9.79 9.29
N VAL A 11 28.30 9.04 10.40
CA VAL A 11 27.98 7.60 10.43
C VAL A 11 26.49 7.37 10.16
N LEU A 12 25.60 8.14 10.78
CA LEU A 12 24.16 8.03 10.55
C LEU A 12 23.78 8.36 9.10
N PHE A 13 24.41 9.38 8.52
CA PHE A 13 24.17 9.77 7.14
C PHE A 13 24.68 8.69 6.15
N ALA A 14 25.89 8.16 6.38
CA ALA A 14 26.43 7.07 5.57
C ALA A 14 25.52 5.83 5.66
N PHE A 15 25.03 5.49 6.85
CA PHE A 15 24.10 4.39 7.06
C PHE A 15 22.77 4.60 6.30
N ALA A 16 22.22 5.80 6.33
CA ALA A 16 21.00 6.13 5.58
C ALA A 16 21.20 5.99 4.05
N ILE A 17 22.36 6.39 3.52
CA ILE A 17 22.71 6.20 2.11
C ILE A 17 22.76 4.72 1.75
N VAL A 18 23.41 3.89 2.58
CA VAL A 18 23.50 2.45 2.34
C VAL A 18 22.11 1.81 2.31
N ILE A 19 21.23 2.14 3.27
CA ILE A 19 19.86 1.63 3.30
C ILE A 19 19.09 2.08 2.05
N ALA A 20 19.15 3.36 1.68
CA ALA A 20 18.47 3.87 0.50
C ALA A 20 18.99 3.21 -0.78
N GLY A 21 20.30 2.99 -0.88
CA GLY A 21 20.94 2.33 -2.02
C GLY A 21 20.50 0.87 -2.17
N ILE A 22 20.46 0.11 -1.06
CA ILE A 22 19.94 -1.26 -1.07
C ILE A 22 18.46 -1.25 -1.45
N GLY A 23 17.66 -0.38 -0.83
CA GLY A 23 16.24 -0.25 -1.13
C GLY A 23 15.98 0.02 -2.61
N TYR A 24 16.76 0.92 -3.21
CA TYR A 24 16.68 1.21 -4.64
C TYR A 24 17.11 0.01 -5.50
N SER A 25 18.19 -0.69 -5.15
CA SER A 25 18.72 -1.79 -5.97
C SER A 25 17.87 -3.05 -5.95
N VAL A 26 17.14 -3.30 -4.85
CA VAL A 26 16.25 -4.48 -4.74
C VAL A 26 14.80 -4.18 -5.11
N SER A 27 14.43 -2.89 -5.24
CA SER A 27 13.09 -2.52 -5.66
C SER A 27 12.88 -2.87 -7.13
N ALA A 28 11.82 -3.62 -7.41
CA ALA A 28 11.34 -3.79 -8.78
C ALA A 28 10.90 -2.42 -9.35
N PRO A 29 11.00 -2.20 -10.66
CA PRO A 29 10.39 -1.03 -11.28
C PRO A 29 8.91 -0.97 -10.94
N GLY A 30 8.37 0.23 -10.76
CA GLY A 30 6.93 0.42 -10.58
C GLY A 30 6.18 -0.20 -11.76
N TYR A 31 5.09 -0.92 -11.45
CA TYR A 31 4.27 -1.53 -12.49
C TYR A 31 3.65 -0.44 -13.38
N SER A 32 3.73 -0.65 -14.69
CA SER A 32 3.11 0.19 -15.70
C SER A 32 2.36 -0.70 -16.68
N GLY A 33 1.13 -0.35 -17.02
CA GLY A 33 0.27 -1.14 -17.88
C GLY A 33 -0.84 -0.32 -18.52
N GLU A 34 -1.65 -0.98 -19.35
CA GLU A 34 -2.83 -0.34 -19.93
C GLU A 34 -3.82 0.05 -18.83
N PRO A 35 -4.35 1.29 -18.84
CA PRO A 35 -5.40 1.68 -17.92
C PRO A 35 -6.63 0.79 -18.07
N SER A 36 -7.30 0.53 -16.96
CA SER A 36 -8.58 -0.19 -16.90
C SER A 36 -9.52 0.50 -15.91
N GLY A 37 -10.75 0.00 -15.76
CA GLY A 37 -11.76 0.64 -14.90
C GLY A 37 -11.30 0.96 -13.47
N ASN A 38 -10.42 0.13 -12.88
CA ASN A 38 -9.91 0.31 -11.51
C ASN A 38 -8.39 0.56 -11.45
N PHE A 39 -7.73 0.86 -12.57
CA PHE A 39 -6.28 1.02 -12.66
C PHE A 39 -5.93 2.15 -13.63
N ASP A 40 -5.18 3.14 -13.19
CA ASP A 40 -4.85 4.32 -14.00
C ASP A 40 -3.66 4.14 -14.93
N GLY A 41 -3.08 2.94 -14.98
CA GLY A 41 -1.85 2.66 -15.71
C GLY A 41 -0.62 2.56 -14.82
N THR A 42 -0.66 3.07 -13.59
CA THR A 42 0.44 3.03 -12.62
C THR A 42 0.04 2.55 -11.23
N LYS A 43 -1.21 2.78 -10.83
CA LYS A 43 -1.76 2.35 -9.53
C LYS A 43 -3.23 1.99 -9.64
N PHE A 44 -3.69 1.22 -8.64
CA PHE A 44 -5.11 0.93 -8.48
C PHE A 44 -5.83 2.13 -7.89
N LEU A 45 -7.01 2.40 -8.43
CA LEU A 45 -7.89 3.46 -7.95
C LEU A 45 -8.67 2.95 -6.75
N ASN A 46 -8.68 3.73 -5.67
CA ASN A 46 -9.61 3.51 -4.58
C ASN A 46 -11.01 3.97 -5.01
N GLY A 47 -12.04 3.52 -4.30
CA GLY A 47 -13.42 3.92 -4.59
C GLY A 47 -13.64 5.44 -4.55
N GLU A 48 -14.73 5.89 -5.17
CA GLU A 48 -15.05 7.32 -5.28
C GLU A 48 -14.99 8.04 -3.93
N GLY A 49 -14.32 9.21 -3.93
CA GLY A 49 -14.14 10.04 -2.74
C GLY A 49 -13.00 9.61 -1.81
N TYR A 50 -12.19 8.62 -2.17
CA TYR A 50 -11.04 8.20 -1.36
C TYR A 50 -9.70 8.53 -2.04
N GLU A 51 -8.98 9.48 -1.47
CA GLU A 51 -7.61 9.81 -1.87
C GLU A 51 -6.59 9.07 -1.01
N GLU A 52 -5.45 8.73 -1.60
CA GLU A 52 -4.32 8.15 -0.87
C GLU A 52 -3.81 9.08 0.23
N LYS A 53 -3.47 8.48 1.37
CA LYS A 53 -2.91 9.21 2.49
C LYS A 53 -1.45 9.56 2.25
N SER A 54 -1.09 10.78 2.60
CA SER A 54 0.29 11.25 2.47
C SER A 54 1.22 10.56 3.47
N SER A 55 2.53 10.50 3.18
CA SER A 55 3.54 10.02 4.14
C SER A 55 3.51 10.79 5.45
N ARG A 56 3.09 12.06 5.43
CA ARG A 56 2.89 12.89 6.64
C ARG A 56 1.77 12.34 7.51
N GLU A 57 0.64 11.93 6.92
CA GLU A 57 -0.46 11.32 7.66
C GLU A 57 -0.06 9.97 8.24
N LEU A 58 0.73 9.17 7.51
CA LEU A 58 1.31 7.94 8.03
C LEU A 58 2.21 8.21 9.26
N ILE A 59 3.12 9.18 9.18
CA ILE A 59 3.98 9.55 10.31
C ILE A 59 3.15 10.04 11.49
N LYS A 60 2.14 10.88 11.24
CA LYS A 60 1.20 11.33 12.28
C LYS A 60 0.57 10.12 12.97
N TRP A 61 0.03 9.17 12.21
CA TRP A 61 -0.56 7.96 12.76
C TRP A 61 0.45 7.10 13.53
N LEU A 62 1.69 6.95 13.06
CA LEU A 62 2.73 6.21 13.78
C LEU A 62 3.05 6.83 15.15
N LEU A 63 2.98 8.15 15.27
CA LEU A 63 3.28 8.89 16.49
C LEU A 63 2.09 8.97 17.44
N THR A 64 0.88 9.21 16.92
CA THR A 64 -0.32 9.39 17.76
C THR A 64 -1.05 8.08 18.01
N ARG A 65 -0.93 7.10 17.10
CA ARG A 65 -1.70 5.85 17.05
C ARG A 65 -3.22 6.06 17.01
N GLU A 66 -3.66 7.25 16.64
CA GLU A 66 -5.07 7.58 16.52
C GLU A 66 -5.58 7.18 15.13
N PRO A 67 -6.44 6.15 15.02
CA PRO A 67 -7.07 5.82 13.75
C PRO A 67 -8.02 6.93 13.31
N GLY A 68 -8.17 7.10 12.00
CA GLY A 68 -9.23 7.94 11.44
C GLY A 68 -10.61 7.39 11.75
N LYS A 69 -11.65 8.20 11.53
CA LYS A 69 -13.04 7.73 11.65
C LYS A 69 -13.29 6.63 10.62
N TRP A 70 -13.90 5.53 11.08
CA TRP A 70 -14.42 4.51 10.18
C TRP A 70 -15.69 5.04 9.51
N THR A 71 -15.73 5.01 8.18
CA THR A 71 -16.92 5.34 7.40
C THR A 71 -17.61 4.04 7.03
N GLU A 72 -18.69 3.73 7.74
CA GLU A 72 -19.53 2.58 7.40
C GLU A 72 -20.21 2.81 6.03
N LYS A 73 -20.20 1.77 5.19
CA LYS A 73 -20.93 1.74 3.92
C LYS A 73 -22.10 0.79 4.08
N THR A 74 -23.30 1.25 3.75
CA THR A 74 -24.51 0.44 3.71
C THR A 74 -24.59 -0.37 2.41
N GLU A 75 -25.50 -1.34 2.33
CA GLU A 75 -25.77 -2.06 1.08
C GLU A 75 -26.22 -1.14 -0.06
N ALA A 76 -26.80 0.02 0.26
CA ALA A 76 -27.16 1.04 -0.74
C ALA A 76 -25.95 1.79 -1.29
N ASP A 77 -24.81 1.79 -0.59
CA ASP A 77 -23.60 2.53 -0.95
C ASP A 77 -22.61 1.69 -1.79
N VAL A 78 -22.94 0.43 -2.05
CA VAL A 78 -22.04 -0.51 -2.73
C VAL A 78 -22.76 -1.31 -3.82
N THR A 79 -22.10 -1.48 -4.96
CA THR A 79 -22.58 -2.36 -6.03
C THR A 79 -21.97 -3.74 -5.84
N PHE A 80 -22.81 -4.73 -5.57
CA PHE A 80 -22.35 -6.12 -5.52
C PHE A 80 -22.13 -6.67 -6.94
N GLY A 81 -21.02 -7.38 -7.12
CA GLY A 81 -20.81 -8.19 -8.30
C GLY A 81 -21.87 -9.30 -8.41
N LYS A 82 -22.06 -9.84 -9.61
CA LYS A 82 -22.95 -10.99 -9.81
C LYS A 82 -22.50 -12.13 -8.89
N LYS A 83 -23.43 -12.65 -8.08
CA LYS A 83 -23.19 -13.85 -7.27
C LYS A 83 -22.61 -14.94 -8.18
N THR A 84 -21.51 -15.55 -7.74
CA THR A 84 -20.88 -16.66 -8.46
C THR A 84 -21.87 -17.82 -8.60
N ALA A 85 -21.63 -18.71 -9.57
CA ALA A 85 -22.45 -19.91 -9.72
C ALA A 85 -22.50 -20.69 -8.40
N ASN A 86 -23.64 -21.34 -8.13
CA ASN A 86 -23.76 -22.20 -6.96
C ASN A 86 -22.63 -23.23 -6.96
N ARG A 87 -22.14 -23.57 -5.75
CA ARG A 87 -21.12 -24.62 -5.58
C ARG A 87 -21.57 -25.85 -6.35
N ILE A 88 -20.76 -26.30 -7.30
CA ILE A 88 -21.01 -27.54 -8.04
C ILE A 88 -20.81 -28.67 -7.02
N SER A 89 -21.89 -29.32 -6.58
CA SER A 89 -21.83 -30.46 -5.65
C SER A 89 -21.40 -31.75 -6.33
N ASP A 90 -21.52 -31.81 -7.67
CA ASP A 90 -21.39 -33.03 -8.46
C ASP A 90 -20.15 -32.98 -9.38
N SER A 91 -19.17 -32.12 -9.08
CA SER A 91 -17.93 -32.09 -9.86
C SER A 91 -17.09 -33.32 -9.52
N SER A 92 -16.92 -34.22 -10.50
CA SER A 92 -16.05 -35.40 -10.42
C SER A 92 -14.55 -35.10 -10.38
N GLN A 93 -14.15 -33.83 -10.31
CA GLN A 93 -12.75 -33.45 -10.14
C GLN A 93 -12.33 -33.61 -8.68
N VAL A 94 -12.08 -34.87 -8.32
CA VAL A 94 -11.15 -35.23 -7.25
C VAL A 94 -9.77 -34.78 -7.74
N ILE A 95 -9.24 -33.69 -7.18
CA ILE A 95 -7.80 -33.45 -7.24
C ILE A 95 -7.19 -34.48 -6.29
N THR A 96 -6.62 -35.54 -6.88
CA THR A 96 -5.75 -36.49 -6.16
C THR A 96 -4.33 -35.97 -6.22
#